data_AF-A0A9D6IT05-F1
#
_entry.id   AF-A0A9D6IT05-F1
#
_cell.length_a   1.000
_cell.length_b   1.000
_cell.length_c   1.000
_cell.angle_alpha   90.00
_cell.angle_beta   90.00
_cell.angle_gamma   90.00
#
_symmetry.space_group_name_H-M   'P 1'
#
loop_
_entity.id
_entity.type
_entity.pdbx_description
1 polymer ?
#
loop_
_entity_poly.entity_id
_entity_poly.type
_entity_poly.pdbx_seq_one_letter_code
_entity_poly.pdbx_strand_id
1 'polypeptide(L)'
;MQMQEMEARIRAKATELLQAGTVGCVIGYERATDGKTARPLFVYGADSVDRLMYDQTCVHNLAKYLLNRKDKATAIVAKPCDSRTINLLVSEKQIARDKVYVIGTTCRGMVDAVWDAVGTKPQDRCLRCVSPVPVVYD
;
A
#
# COMPACT_ATOMS: atom_id res chain seq x y z
N MET A 1 0.37 -2.50 -17.83
CA MET A 1 0.21 -1.29 -17.01
C MET A 1 1.58 -0.84 -16.56
N GLN A 2 2.00 0.34 -16.98
CA GLN A 2 3.23 0.98 -16.51
C GLN A 2 3.01 1.42 -15.06
N MET A 3 4.01 1.28 -14.18
CA MET A 3 3.85 1.59 -12.74
C MET A 3 3.49 3.06 -12.47
N GLN A 4 3.87 3.96 -13.39
CA GLN A 4 3.51 5.39 -13.36
C GLN A 4 1.98 5.61 -13.46
N GLU A 5 1.30 4.82 -14.29
CA GLU A 5 -0.17 4.89 -14.41
C GLU A 5 -0.85 4.41 -13.11
N MET A 6 -0.27 3.39 -12.47
CA MET A 6 -0.77 2.90 -11.18
C MET A 6 -0.60 3.97 -10.10
N GLU A 7 0.55 4.61 -10.03
CA GLU A 7 0.80 5.71 -9.09
C GLU A 7 -0.21 6.84 -9.25
N ALA A 8 -0.47 7.28 -10.49
CA ALA A 8 -1.46 8.31 -10.77
C ALA A 8 -2.87 7.91 -10.32
N ARG A 9 -3.28 6.66 -10.55
CA ARG A 9 -4.57 6.14 -10.11
C ARG A 9 -4.68 6.04 -8.59
N ILE A 10 -3.60 5.63 -7.91
CA ILE A 10 -3.53 5.60 -6.45
C ILE A 10 -3.71 7.01 -5.89
N ARG A 11 -2.99 8.00 -6.43
CA ARG A 11 -3.10 9.40 -6.01
C ARG A 11 -4.52 9.93 -6.23
N ALA A 12 -5.09 9.73 -7.41
CA ALA A 12 -6.45 10.17 -7.71
C ALA A 12 -7.47 9.59 -6.71
N LYS A 13 -7.39 8.29 -6.42
CA LYS A 13 -8.31 7.65 -5.46
C LYS A 13 -8.05 8.10 -4.02
N ALA A 14 -6.79 8.28 -3.62
CA ALA A 14 -6.43 8.81 -2.31
C ALA A 14 -7.00 10.22 -2.10
N THR A 15 -6.86 11.11 -3.09
CA THR A 15 -7.42 12.46 -3.07
C THR A 15 -8.93 12.42 -2.93
N GLU A 16 -9.62 11.61 -3.75
CA GLU A 16 -11.08 11.45 -3.69
C GLU A 16 -11.55 11.05 -2.28
N LEU A 17 -10.95 10.02 -1.68
CA LEU A 17 -11.34 9.50 -0.37
C LEU A 17 -11.08 10.49 0.77
N LEU A 18 -9.98 11.24 0.71
CA LEU A 18 -9.63 12.25 1.70
C LEU A 18 -10.54 13.48 1.58
N GLN A 19 -10.79 13.97 0.37
CA GLN A 19 -11.66 15.12 0.14
C GLN A 19 -13.12 14.83 0.47
N ALA A 20 -13.59 13.61 0.18
CA ALA A 20 -14.94 13.16 0.54
C ALA A 20 -15.10 12.89 2.05
N GLY A 21 -14.01 12.91 2.83
CA GLY A 21 -14.03 12.56 4.26
C GLY A 21 -14.36 11.10 4.56
N THR A 22 -14.35 10.23 3.54
CA THR A 22 -14.60 8.79 3.68
C THR A 22 -13.55 8.14 4.57
N VAL A 23 -12.30 8.62 4.49
CA VAL A 23 -11.19 8.19 5.34
C VAL A 23 -10.49 9.40 5.93
N GLY A 24 -9.99 9.27 7.16
CA GLY A 24 -9.17 10.30 7.81
C GLY A 24 -7.67 10.15 7.56
N CYS A 25 -7.25 9.10 6.83
CA CYS A 25 -5.85 8.84 6.51
C CYS A 25 -5.73 7.84 5.37
N VAL A 26 -4.73 8.02 4.51
CA VAL A 26 -4.28 7.05 3.50
C VAL A 26 -2.87 6.58 3.86
N ILE A 27 -2.69 5.27 3.99
CA ILE A 27 -1.38 4.63 4.18
C ILE A 27 -0.85 4.17 2.83
N GLY A 28 0.32 4.63 2.44
CA GLY A 28 0.99 4.23 1.21
C GLY A 28 2.51 4.25 1.35
N TYR A 29 3.20 4.53 0.25
CA TYR A 29 4.65 4.62 0.21
C TYR A 29 5.11 6.00 -0.23
N GLU A 30 6.29 6.39 0.21
CA GLU A 30 7.04 7.51 -0.36
C GLU A 30 8.51 7.12 -0.55
N ARG A 31 9.24 7.92 -1.33
CA ARG A 31 10.68 7.73 -1.48
C ARG A 31 11.36 7.97 -0.13
N ALA A 32 12.18 7.03 0.29
CA ALA A 32 12.98 7.17 1.50
C ALA A 32 14.10 8.21 1.28
N THR A 33 14.72 8.62 2.39
CA THR A 33 15.77 9.64 2.40
C THR A 33 17.05 9.22 1.70
N ASP A 34 17.25 7.91 1.46
CA ASP A 34 18.35 7.39 0.65
C ASP A 34 18.13 7.59 -0.87
N GLY A 35 16.98 8.13 -1.28
CA GLY A 35 16.64 8.37 -2.68
C GLY A 35 16.41 7.09 -3.51
N LYS A 36 16.45 5.91 -2.87
CA LYS A 36 16.40 4.62 -3.57
C LYS A 36 15.26 3.73 -3.06
N THR A 37 15.08 3.61 -1.75
CA THR A 37 14.11 2.67 -1.18
C THR A 37 12.74 3.33 -0.96
N ALA A 38 11.70 2.51 -0.78
CA ALA A 38 10.37 2.98 -0.39
C ALA A 38 10.17 2.86 1.11
N ARG A 39 9.60 3.88 1.75
CA ARG A 39 9.17 3.82 3.16
C ARG A 39 7.66 4.03 3.31
N PRO A 40 7.05 3.54 4.39
CA PRO A 40 5.64 3.82 4.68
C PRO A 40 5.38 5.32 4.85
N LEU A 41 4.29 5.81 4.25
CA LEU A 41 3.79 7.17 4.36
C LEU A 41 2.35 7.15 4.88
N PHE A 42 2.03 8.12 5.73
CA PHE A 42 0.67 8.40 6.21
C PHE A 42 0.25 9.78 5.72
N VAL A 43 -0.78 9.83 4.89
CA VAL A 43 -1.32 11.05 4.31
C VAL A 43 -2.64 11.38 4.99
N TYR A 44 -2.72 12.56 5.60
CA TYR A 44 -3.91 13.03 6.32
C TYR A 44 -4.69 14.12 5.56
N GLY A 45 -4.10 14.70 4.51
CA GLY A 45 -4.69 15.77 3.71
C GLY A 45 -4.38 15.59 2.23
N ALA A 46 -5.26 16.12 1.37
CA ALA A 46 -5.15 16.01 -0.08
C ALA A 46 -3.89 16.70 -0.65
N ASP A 47 -3.40 17.72 0.05
CA ASP A 47 -2.17 18.47 -0.23
C ASP A 47 -0.89 17.62 -0.18
N SER A 48 -0.92 16.52 0.58
CA SER A 48 0.22 15.62 0.76
C SER A 48 0.15 14.36 -0.10
N VAL A 49 -0.87 14.21 -0.95
CA VAL A 49 -1.08 13.01 -1.78
C VAL A 49 0.01 12.83 -2.83
N ASP A 50 0.60 13.92 -3.34
CA ASP A 50 1.66 13.87 -4.35
C ASP A 50 2.94 13.16 -3.88
N ARG A 51 3.10 13.00 -2.56
CA ARG A 51 4.21 12.23 -1.97
C ARG A 51 4.03 10.72 -2.11
N LEU A 52 2.80 10.26 -2.36
CA LEU A 52 2.53 8.83 -2.57
C LEU A 52 3.24 8.37 -3.85
N MET A 53 3.99 7.29 -3.74
CA MET A 53 4.61 6.65 -4.90
C MET A 53 4.27 5.16 -4.94
N TYR A 54 4.42 4.56 -6.12
CA TYR A 54 4.30 3.11 -6.26
C TYR A 54 5.25 2.54 -7.32
N ASP A 55 6.17 1.69 -6.89
CA ASP A 55 7.16 1.02 -7.74
C ASP A 55 7.58 -0.35 -7.16
N GLN A 56 8.59 -0.99 -7.77
CA GLN A 56 9.11 -2.29 -7.33
C GLN A 56 9.85 -2.28 -5.99
N THR A 57 10.18 -1.11 -5.45
CA THR A 57 10.85 -0.95 -4.17
C THR A 57 9.87 -0.93 -2.99
N CYS A 58 8.57 -0.94 -3.26
CA CYS A 58 7.47 -0.95 -2.28
C CYS A 58 7.33 -2.30 -1.54
N VAL A 59 8.40 -2.72 -0.86
CA VAL A 59 8.56 -4.06 -0.28
C VAL A 59 7.85 -4.27 1.06
N HIS A 60 7.62 -3.20 1.83
CA HIS A 60 7.08 -3.31 3.19
C HIS A 60 5.60 -3.72 3.19
N ASN A 61 5.18 -4.53 4.16
CA ASN A 61 3.76 -4.79 4.38
C ASN A 61 3.14 -3.65 5.19
N LEU A 62 2.25 -2.87 4.57
CA LEU A 62 1.59 -1.73 5.22
C LEU A 62 0.44 -2.16 6.15
N ALA A 63 -0.11 -3.37 5.99
CA ALA A 63 -1.27 -3.82 6.75
C ALA A 63 -1.02 -3.85 8.27
N LYS A 64 0.24 -4.04 8.69
CA LYS A 64 0.63 -4.00 10.11
C LYS A 64 0.27 -2.68 10.80
N TYR A 65 0.23 -1.57 10.06
CA TYR A 65 -0.08 -0.25 10.62
C TYR A 65 -1.58 -0.07 10.90
N LEU A 66 -2.45 -0.90 10.33
CA LEU A 66 -3.89 -0.89 10.63
C LEU A 66 -4.16 -1.33 12.07
N LEU A 67 -3.30 -2.15 12.67
CA LEU A 67 -3.41 -2.58 14.06
C LEU A 67 -3.34 -1.41 15.06
N ASN A 68 -2.65 -0.33 14.69
CA ASN A 68 -2.54 0.88 15.51
C ASN A 68 -3.64 1.91 15.19
N ARG A 69 -4.62 1.54 14.35
CA ARG A 69 -5.65 2.44 13.80
C ARG A 69 -7.04 1.82 13.77
N LYS A 70 -7.31 0.88 14.67
CA LYS A 70 -8.55 0.06 14.68
C LYS A 70 -9.83 0.92 14.68
N ASP A 71 -9.81 2.07 15.35
CA ASP A 71 -10.98 2.95 15.51
C ASP A 71 -11.05 4.07 14.46
N LYS A 72 -10.11 4.15 13.51
CA LYS A 72 -9.99 5.26 12.56
C LYS A 72 -10.23 4.77 11.14
N ALA A 73 -11.21 5.36 10.45
CA ALA A 73 -11.42 5.13 9.02
C ALA A 73 -10.13 5.43 8.24
N THR A 74 -9.53 4.40 7.65
CA THR A 74 -8.18 4.46 7.07
C THR A 74 -8.16 3.74 5.72
N ALA A 75 -7.68 4.42 4.68
CA ALA A 75 -7.36 3.79 3.41
C ALA A 75 -5.94 3.21 3.42
N ILE A 76 -5.71 2.15 2.67
CA ILE A 76 -4.40 1.52 2.52
C ILE A 76 -4.14 1.14 1.06
N VAL A 77 -2.96 1.49 0.55
CA VAL A 77 -2.46 0.99 -0.73
C VAL A 77 -1.96 -0.44 -0.53
N ALA A 78 -2.69 -1.42 -1.05
CA ALA A 78 -2.42 -2.83 -0.79
C ALA A 78 -1.88 -3.54 -2.03
N LYS A 79 -0.72 -4.16 -1.88
CA LYS A 79 -0.24 -5.20 -2.81
C LYS A 79 -1.07 -6.48 -2.62
N PRO A 80 -1.02 -7.43 -3.57
CA PRO A 80 -1.74 -8.70 -3.43
C PRO A 80 -1.40 -9.45 -2.13
N CYS A 81 -0.11 -9.48 -1.75
CA CYS A 81 0.34 -10.07 -0.49
C CYS A 81 -0.21 -9.33 0.73
N ASP A 82 -0.29 -7.99 0.69
CA ASP A 82 -0.81 -7.19 1.79
C ASP A 82 -2.32 -7.40 1.94
N SER A 83 -3.05 -7.51 0.82
CA SER A 83 -4.50 -7.77 0.85
C SER A 83 -4.84 -9.09 1.55
N ARG A 84 -3.98 -10.11 1.46
CA ARG A 84 -4.14 -11.36 2.19
C ARG A 84 -3.92 -11.17 3.69
N THR A 85 -2.94 -10.36 4.08
CA THR A 85 -2.76 -9.96 5.48
C THR A 85 -3.98 -9.20 5.99
N ILE A 86 -4.53 -8.28 5.21
CA ILE A 86 -5.75 -7.54 5.59
C ILE A 86 -6.91 -8.52 5.79
N ASN A 87 -7.12 -9.46 4.86
CA ASN A 87 -8.17 -10.47 5.00
C ASN A 87 -8.01 -11.31 6.29
N LEU A 88 -6.78 -11.71 6.62
CA LEU A 88 -6.49 -12.43 7.86
C LEU A 88 -6.83 -11.58 9.09
N LEU A 89 -6.37 -10.33 9.13
CA LEU A 89 -6.63 -9.40 10.24
C LEU A 89 -8.12 -9.13 10.44
N VAL A 90 -8.90 -9.05 9.36
CA VAL A 90 -10.37 -8.94 9.43
C VAL A 90 -10.97 -10.24 9.98
N SER A 91 -10.55 -11.41 9.47
CA SER A 91 -11.08 -12.70 9.91
C SER A 91 -10.79 -13.00 11.39
N GLU A 92 -9.64 -12.57 11.88
CA GLU A 92 -9.23 -12.67 13.29
C GLU A 92 -9.79 -11.53 14.15
N LYS A 93 -10.65 -10.67 13.60
CA LYS A 93 -11.26 -9.52 14.29
C LYS A 93 -10.24 -8.53 14.88
N GLN A 94 -9.02 -8.50 14.32
CA GLN A 94 -7.98 -7.56 14.73
C GLN A 94 -8.25 -6.15 14.20
N ILE A 95 -8.95 -6.03 13.07
CA ILE A 95 -9.40 -4.77 12.47
C ILE A 95 -10.84 -4.91 11.99
N ALA A 96 -11.59 -3.81 11.97
CA ALA A 96 -12.97 -3.78 11.49
C ALA A 96 -13.01 -3.44 9.99
N ARG A 97 -13.70 -4.26 9.18
CA ARG A 97 -13.71 -4.11 7.71
C ARG A 97 -14.34 -2.81 7.24
N ASP A 98 -15.34 -2.30 7.96
CA ASP A 98 -16.01 -1.02 7.69
C ASP A 98 -15.11 0.20 7.94
N LYS A 99 -14.01 0.03 8.69
CA LYS A 99 -13.04 1.10 8.97
C LYS A 99 -11.83 1.09 8.03
N VAL A 100 -11.75 0.12 7.12
CA VAL A 100 -10.59 -0.05 6.24
C VAL A 100 -11.04 0.03 4.79
N TYR A 101 -10.46 0.97 4.04
CA TYR A 101 -10.65 1.09 2.59
C TYR A 101 -9.39 0.61 1.87
N VAL A 102 -9.51 -0.36 0.97
CA VAL A 102 -8.36 -1.05 0.37
C VAL A 102 -8.17 -0.62 -1.08
N ILE A 103 -7.19 0.25 -1.33
CA ILE A 103 -6.77 0.63 -2.68
C ILE A 103 -5.88 -0.50 -3.22
N GLY A 104 -6.51 -1.44 -3.93
CA GLY A 104 -5.86 -2.63 -4.45
C GLY A 104 -4.93 -2.34 -5.64
N THR A 105 -3.74 -2.92 -5.63
CA THR A 105 -2.77 -2.84 -6.72
C THR A 105 -2.42 -4.22 -7.27
N THR A 106 -2.33 -4.36 -8.59
CA THR A 106 -1.74 -5.56 -9.21
C THR A 106 -0.23 -5.47 -9.17
N CYS A 107 0.48 -6.56 -8.88
CA CYS A 107 1.92 -6.57 -8.68
C CYS A 107 2.62 -7.57 -9.61
N ARG A 108 3.75 -7.16 -10.21
CA ARG A 108 4.62 -8.02 -11.05
C ARG A 108 5.82 -8.61 -10.30
N GLY A 109 5.81 -8.49 -8.98
CA GLY A 109 6.94 -8.81 -8.11
C GLY A 109 7.66 -7.57 -7.63
N MET A 110 8.10 -7.61 -6.38
CA MET A 110 8.91 -6.58 -5.75
C MET A 110 10.36 -7.04 -5.77
N VAL A 111 11.30 -6.11 -5.89
CA VAL A 111 12.74 -6.40 -5.82
C VAL A 111 13.23 -6.25 -4.39
N ASP A 112 14.38 -6.83 -4.06
CA ASP A 112 14.99 -6.54 -2.77
C ASP A 112 15.39 -5.07 -2.69
N ALA A 113 14.97 -4.42 -1.62
CA ALA A 113 15.25 -3.03 -1.34
C ALA A 113 15.68 -2.94 0.12
N VAL A 114 16.96 -2.69 0.33
CA VAL A 114 17.60 -2.49 1.64
C VAL A 114 18.21 -1.09 1.61
N TRP A 115 18.40 -0.46 2.76
CA TRP A 115 18.95 0.90 2.83
C TRP A 115 20.16 1.08 1.87
N ASP A 116 20.07 2.08 1.00
CA ASP A 116 21.07 2.44 -0.01
C ASP A 116 21.32 1.41 -1.14
N ALA A 117 20.56 0.30 -1.19
CA ALA A 117 20.73 -0.78 -2.16
C ALA A 117 19.39 -1.32 -2.70
N VAL A 118 19.25 -1.32 -4.04
CA VAL A 118 18.09 -1.91 -4.73
C VAL A 118 18.59 -3.03 -5.63
N GLY A 119 18.08 -4.23 -5.39
CA GLY A 119 18.34 -5.41 -6.19
C GLY A 119 17.63 -5.36 -7.54
N THR A 120 18.13 -6.17 -8.47
CA THR A 120 17.54 -6.32 -9.82
C THR A 120 16.63 -7.54 -9.93
N LYS A 121 16.73 -8.47 -8.98
CA LYS A 121 15.95 -9.70 -8.95
C LYS A 121 14.69 -9.53 -8.08
N PRO A 122 13.55 -10.10 -8.49
CA PRO A 122 12.40 -10.19 -7.62
C PRO A 122 12.73 -11.01 -6.36
N GLN A 123 12.08 -10.68 -5.25
CA GLN A 123 12.19 -11.42 -4.01
C GLN A 123 11.75 -12.88 -4.19
N ASP A 124 12.34 -13.80 -3.43
CA ASP A 124 12.03 -15.24 -3.51
C ASP A 124 10.54 -15.55 -3.39
N ARG A 125 9.82 -14.81 -2.53
CA ARG A 125 8.36 -14.95 -2.36
C ARG A 125 7.58 -14.51 -3.60
N CYS A 126 8.09 -13.54 -4.35
CA CYS A 126 7.47 -13.03 -5.58
C CYS A 126 7.64 -14.02 -6.72
N LEU A 127 8.77 -14.72 -6.80
CA LEU A 127 9.01 -15.77 -7.80
C LEU A 127 8.03 -16.95 -7.68
N ARG A 128 7.45 -17.17 -6.50
CA ARG A 128 6.50 -18.25 -6.20
C ARG A 128 5.06 -17.74 -6.06
N CYS A 129 4.79 -16.49 -6.47
CA CYS A 129 3.48 -15.90 -6.29
C CYS A 129 2.49 -16.43 -7.34
N VAL A 130 1.44 -17.11 -6.88
CA VAL A 130 0.39 -17.67 -7.75
C VAL A 130 -0.79 -16.71 -8.00
N SER A 131 -0.88 -15.60 -7.28
CA SER A 131 -1.99 -14.64 -7.43
C SER A 131 -1.47 -13.20 -7.28
N PRO A 132 -1.20 -12.53 -8.42
CA PRO A 132 -0.71 -11.15 -8.50
C PRO A 132 -1.85 -10.10 -8.42
N VAL A 133 -3.05 -10.52 -8.01
CA VAL A 133 -4.25 -9.70 -7.89
C VAL A 133 -4.69 -9.68 -6.42
N PRO A 134 -5.08 -8.52 -5.86
CA PRO A 134 -5.55 -8.44 -4.48
C PRO A 134 -6.83 -9.26 -4.27
N VAL A 135 -6.93 -9.92 -3.13
CA VAL A 135 -8.10 -10.76 -2.76
C VAL A 135 -9.22 -9.93 -2.10
N VAL A 136 -8.84 -8.81 -1.49
CA VAL A 136 -9.75 -7.80 -0.93
C VAL A 136 -9.31 -6.45 -1.46
N TYR A 137 -10.24 -5.69 -2.01
CA TYR A 137 -10.09 -4.31 -2.48
C TYR A 137 -11.46 -3.62 -2.50
N ASP A 138 -11.47 -2.30 -2.55
CA ASP A 138 -12.67 -1.43 -2.66
C ASP A 138 -12.64 -0.56 -3.93
#